data_AF-A0A8T3ZGK6-F1
#
_entry.id   AF-A0A8T3ZGK6-F1
#
_cell.length_a   1.000
_cell.length_b   1.000
_cell.length_c   1.000
_cell.angle_alpha   90.00
_cell.angle_beta   90.00
_cell.angle_gamma   90.00
#
_symmetry.space_group_name_H-M   'P 1'
#
loop_
_entity.id
_entity.type
_entity.pdbx_description
1 polymer ?
#
loop_
_entity_poly.entity_id
_entity_poly.type
_entity_poly.pdbx_seq_one_letter_code
_entity_poly.pdbx_strand_id
1 'polypeptide(L)'
;MQPRWREPIRELPIVFFVLIALTVVMRYISILIHEVMGHGLATELLGGSFYAVYANPMGGYSSVFLYQGAGSPLMYMAGLIVTFVLGAALLFLVRESLVSGMARVSLLVLCEALLVPSALYFAFGALRTDGDTYVAFTMLQFSTYAAVPIGLAIGAAFSYFLSREFAQISFPGIDNGFARSMFMWSPGLALTLLGTASSMLLSGGWSPYMLFYALAHIGLALGWSFAASKKSPTWPAAPQIKGALAAVTALSLCLALWLGAFGLSAETAHGVMLKAPPVEAESAYMNQSIGNARIHLRANHSAEVEIRLKPVKTDGSPLDRQIFSTFEARPDFPVYEALSTNMVRRMLNLTVWYAGNLTTNATLDGDIVGLNSTWQNARSCAFQIGMNASGTYNSTASGWDVTIYDPWKGGEGYLDMLTIEWEPGMNVTVAQPDGLGYRSGNGTMTWTSNGPGEAPTYVSLRITG
;
A
#
# COMPACT_ATOMS: atom_id res chain seq x y z
N MET A 1 8.62 -65.70 5.87
CA MET A 1 7.94 -64.49 5.36
C MET A 1 7.65 -63.58 6.54
N GLN A 2 8.40 -62.48 6.69
CA GLN A 2 8.12 -61.49 7.74
C GLN A 2 6.99 -60.54 7.30
N PRO A 3 6.11 -60.08 8.20
CA PRO A 3 5.00 -59.23 7.82
C PRO A 3 5.48 -57.78 7.55
N ARG A 4 5.39 -57.32 6.29
CA ARG A 4 5.63 -55.93 5.85
C ARG A 4 4.49 -54.97 6.27
N TRP A 5 4.18 -54.87 7.56
CA TRP A 5 3.10 -53.99 8.04
C TRP A 5 3.58 -52.83 8.91
N ARG A 6 4.90 -52.64 9.11
CA ARG A 6 5.44 -51.63 10.05
C ARG A 6 6.09 -50.39 9.42
N GLU A 7 6.13 -50.27 8.10
CA GLU A 7 6.83 -49.15 7.42
C GLU A 7 5.96 -47.94 6.99
N PRO A 8 4.66 -48.03 6.63
CA PRO A 8 3.96 -46.89 6.01
C PRO A 8 3.74 -45.70 6.96
N ILE A 9 3.68 -45.93 8.28
CA ILE A 9 3.44 -44.88 9.29
C ILE A 9 4.69 -43.99 9.51
N ARG A 10 5.90 -44.50 9.24
CA ARG A 10 7.14 -43.73 9.47
C ARG A 10 7.37 -42.62 8.44
N GLU A 11 6.84 -42.77 7.23
CA GLU A 11 7.09 -41.82 6.14
C GLU A 11 6.05 -40.69 6.07
N LEU A 12 4.86 -40.89 6.64
CA LEU A 12 3.78 -39.90 6.59
C LEU A 12 4.17 -38.52 7.17
N PRO A 13 4.88 -38.42 8.32
CA PRO A 13 5.36 -37.12 8.81
C PRO A 13 6.31 -36.43 7.85
N ILE A 14 7.15 -37.19 7.14
CA ILE A 14 8.11 -36.64 6.17
C ILE A 14 7.37 -36.13 4.93
N VAL A 15 6.41 -36.90 4.42
CA VAL A 15 5.54 -36.47 3.31
C VAL A 15 4.79 -35.19 3.68
N PHE A 16 4.25 -35.14 4.90
CA PHE A 16 3.54 -33.97 5.38
C PHE A 16 4.45 -32.74 5.47
N PHE A 17 5.67 -32.89 6.00
CA PHE A 17 6.66 -31.82 6.03
C PHE A 17 7.02 -31.32 4.63
N VAL A 18 7.23 -32.24 3.68
CA VAL A 18 7.48 -31.89 2.27
C VAL A 18 6.30 -31.13 1.67
N LEU A 19 5.08 -31.55 1.97
CA LEU A 19 3.86 -30.88 1.50
C LEU A 19 3.73 -29.47 2.09
N ILE A 20 4.06 -29.26 3.37
CA ILE A 20 4.10 -27.92 3.98
C ILE A 20 5.09 -27.03 3.23
N ALA A 21 6.33 -27.49 3.07
CA ALA A 21 7.36 -26.68 2.42
C ALA A 21 6.99 -26.38 0.95
N LEU A 22 6.44 -27.36 0.23
CA LEU A 22 5.94 -27.18 -1.12
C LEU A 22 4.80 -26.16 -1.18
N THR A 23 3.86 -26.21 -0.23
CA THR A 23 2.75 -25.26 -0.14
C THR A 23 3.26 -23.84 0.08
N VAL A 24 4.21 -23.65 0.99
CA VAL A 24 4.83 -22.35 1.26
C VAL A 24 5.48 -21.78 -0.01
N VAL A 25 6.22 -22.60 -0.74
CA VAL A 25 6.86 -22.22 -2.01
C VAL A 25 5.84 -21.88 -3.08
N MET A 26 4.81 -22.70 -3.26
CA MET A 26 3.81 -22.48 -4.30
C MET A 26 2.93 -21.28 -3.99
N ARG A 27 2.68 -20.99 -2.71
CA ARG A 27 2.03 -19.75 -2.27
C ARG A 27 2.87 -18.53 -2.60
N TYR A 28 4.16 -18.60 -2.33
CA TYR A 28 5.09 -17.54 -2.71
C TYR A 28 5.12 -17.30 -4.23
N ILE A 29 5.23 -18.36 -5.03
CA ILE A 29 5.18 -18.27 -6.50
C ILE A 29 3.84 -17.69 -6.96
N SER A 30 2.73 -18.13 -6.38
CA SER A 30 1.38 -17.61 -6.69
C SER A 30 1.31 -16.09 -6.45
N ILE A 31 1.87 -15.61 -5.34
CA ILE A 31 1.90 -14.19 -5.00
C ILE A 31 2.83 -13.42 -5.96
N LEU A 32 4.00 -13.96 -6.31
CA LEU A 32 4.84 -13.34 -7.34
C LEU A 32 4.13 -13.24 -8.68
N ILE A 33 3.37 -14.26 -9.09
CA ILE A 33 2.57 -14.21 -10.31
C ILE A 33 1.51 -13.12 -10.20
N HIS A 34 0.81 -13.03 -9.07
CA HIS A 34 -0.22 -12.01 -8.82
C HIS A 34 0.36 -10.58 -8.88
N GLU A 35 1.44 -10.34 -8.15
CA GLU A 35 2.07 -9.03 -8.01
C GLU A 35 2.84 -8.62 -9.26
N VAL A 36 3.77 -9.47 -9.72
CA VAL A 36 4.69 -9.14 -10.81
C VAL A 36 4.03 -9.30 -12.18
N MET A 37 3.41 -10.45 -12.45
CA MET A 37 2.80 -10.70 -13.76
C MET A 37 1.40 -10.10 -13.89
N GLY A 38 0.66 -10.01 -12.77
CA GLY A 38 -0.64 -9.36 -12.72
C GLY A 38 -0.46 -7.85 -12.69
N HIS A 39 -0.25 -7.26 -11.52
CA HIS A 39 -0.19 -5.81 -11.39
C HIS A 39 0.99 -5.19 -12.15
N GLY A 40 2.22 -5.66 -11.91
CA GLY A 40 3.43 -5.06 -12.47
C GLY A 40 3.44 -5.03 -14.01
N LEU A 41 3.30 -6.19 -14.65
CA LEU A 41 3.28 -6.28 -16.11
C LEU A 41 2.05 -5.60 -16.71
N ALA A 42 0.86 -5.72 -16.11
CA ALA A 42 -0.31 -5.01 -16.63
C ALA A 42 -0.13 -3.49 -16.57
N THR A 43 0.45 -2.97 -15.49
CA THR A 43 0.79 -1.54 -15.38
C THR A 43 1.72 -1.10 -16.50
N GLU A 44 2.81 -1.83 -16.75
CA GLU A 44 3.76 -1.50 -17.83
C GLU A 44 3.08 -1.56 -19.22
N LEU A 45 2.22 -2.56 -19.46
CA LEU A 45 1.45 -2.68 -20.71
C LEU A 45 0.42 -1.57 -20.90
N LEU A 46 -0.10 -0.99 -19.82
CA LEU A 46 -1.01 0.14 -19.82
C LEU A 46 -0.29 1.49 -19.90
N GLY A 47 1.04 1.50 -20.06
CA GLY A 47 1.85 2.72 -20.15
C GLY A 47 2.18 3.36 -18.80
N GLY A 48 2.03 2.61 -17.70
CA GLY A 48 2.43 3.01 -16.36
C GLY A 48 3.88 2.62 -16.02
N SER A 49 4.18 2.64 -14.72
CA SER A 49 5.48 2.27 -14.18
C SER A 49 5.33 1.35 -12.97
N PHE A 50 5.93 0.17 -13.04
CA PHE A 50 6.10 -0.78 -11.94
C PHE A 50 7.50 -0.63 -11.36
N TYR A 51 7.60 -0.13 -10.13
CA TYR A 51 8.89 0.32 -9.58
C TYR A 51 9.31 -0.36 -8.29
N ALA A 52 8.40 -1.04 -7.59
CA ALA A 52 8.77 -1.84 -6.43
C ALA A 52 7.81 -3.01 -6.23
N VAL A 53 8.30 -4.07 -5.57
CA VAL A 53 7.49 -5.22 -5.21
C VAL A 53 7.95 -5.81 -3.88
N TYR A 54 6.98 -6.29 -3.13
CA TYR A 54 7.17 -7.14 -1.97
C TYR A 54 6.27 -8.35 -2.09
N ALA A 55 6.78 -9.51 -1.71
CA ALA A 55 6.01 -10.73 -1.65
C ALA A 55 6.46 -11.54 -0.44
N ASN A 56 5.58 -12.40 0.07
CA ASN A 56 5.90 -13.47 0.99
C ASN A 56 4.82 -14.56 0.84
N PRO A 57 4.95 -15.75 1.47
CA PRO A 57 3.94 -16.81 1.33
C PRO A 57 2.53 -16.46 1.86
N MET A 58 2.39 -15.37 2.61
CA MET A 58 1.18 -14.91 3.26
C MET A 58 0.49 -13.75 2.53
N GLY A 59 1.23 -12.98 1.73
CA GLY A 59 0.73 -11.86 0.95
C GLY A 59 1.86 -11.09 0.27
N GLY A 60 1.50 -10.10 -0.54
CA GLY A 60 2.43 -9.23 -1.24
C GLY A 60 1.79 -7.89 -1.54
N TYR A 61 2.58 -7.00 -2.13
CA TYR A 61 2.07 -5.79 -2.78
C TYR A 61 3.03 -5.35 -3.88
N SER A 62 2.48 -4.66 -4.86
CA SER A 62 3.21 -4.02 -5.96
C SER A 62 3.08 -2.51 -5.86
N SER A 63 4.21 -1.82 -5.92
CA SER A 63 4.22 -0.36 -6.04
C SER A 63 4.25 0.01 -7.52
N VAL A 64 3.11 0.53 -7.97
CA VAL A 64 2.82 0.86 -9.36
C VAL A 64 2.33 2.29 -9.47
N PHE A 65 2.57 2.91 -10.62
CA PHE A 65 2.03 4.21 -10.99
C PHE A 65 1.39 4.09 -12.36
N LEU A 66 0.16 4.57 -12.49
CA LEU A 66 -0.55 4.64 -13.77
C LEU A 66 -1.21 6.02 -13.86
N TYR A 67 -0.97 6.73 -14.96
CA TYR A 67 -1.66 8.00 -15.22
C TYR A 67 -3.17 7.76 -15.23
N GLN A 68 -3.94 8.65 -14.59
CA GLN A 68 -5.39 8.46 -14.42
C GLN A 68 -6.09 8.19 -15.77
N GLY A 69 -6.83 7.08 -15.86
CA GLY A 69 -7.51 6.67 -17.09
C GLY A 69 -8.30 5.36 -16.93
N ALA A 70 -8.97 4.93 -18.01
CA ALA A 70 -9.82 3.73 -18.02
C ALA A 70 -9.10 2.40 -17.71
N GLY A 71 -7.77 2.40 -17.66
CA GLY A 71 -6.95 1.23 -17.32
C GLY A 71 -6.82 0.94 -15.83
N SER A 72 -7.18 1.88 -14.94
CA SER A 72 -7.00 1.71 -13.49
C SER A 72 -7.79 0.51 -12.90
N PRO A 73 -9.08 0.29 -13.24
CA PRO A 73 -9.80 -0.89 -12.73
C PRO A 73 -9.20 -2.21 -13.23
N LEU A 74 -8.71 -2.23 -14.47
CA LEU A 74 -8.07 -3.41 -15.06
C LEU A 74 -6.77 -3.73 -14.33
N MET A 75 -5.95 -2.73 -14.01
CA MET A 75 -4.73 -2.92 -13.23
C MET A 75 -5.04 -3.53 -11.86
N TYR A 76 -6.05 -3.05 -11.13
CA TYR A 76 -6.46 -3.65 -9.86
C TYR A 76 -6.95 -5.09 -10.03
N MET A 77 -7.66 -5.41 -11.11
CA MET A 77 -8.12 -6.78 -11.34
C MET A 77 -7.05 -7.71 -11.96
N ALA A 78 -5.93 -7.17 -12.45
CA ALA A 78 -4.95 -7.93 -13.23
C ALA A 78 -4.32 -9.09 -12.46
N GLY A 79 -3.97 -8.87 -11.18
CA GLY A 79 -3.50 -9.91 -10.27
C GLY A 79 -4.44 -11.11 -10.24
N LEU A 80 -5.72 -10.87 -9.97
CA LEU A 80 -6.77 -11.90 -9.92
C LEU A 80 -6.99 -12.59 -11.28
N ILE A 81 -7.02 -11.82 -12.36
CA ILE A 81 -7.24 -12.37 -13.71
C ILE A 81 -6.10 -13.33 -14.08
N VAL A 82 -4.84 -12.92 -13.88
CA VAL A 82 -3.68 -13.74 -14.22
C VAL A 82 -3.65 -15.02 -13.39
N THR A 83 -3.91 -14.94 -12.08
CA THR A 83 -3.93 -16.15 -11.24
C THR A 83 -5.06 -17.10 -11.62
N PHE A 84 -6.26 -16.61 -11.96
CA PHE A 84 -7.35 -17.45 -12.45
C PHE A 84 -7.04 -18.11 -13.79
N VAL A 85 -6.59 -17.32 -14.78
CA VAL A 85 -6.31 -17.83 -16.12
C VAL A 85 -5.21 -18.88 -16.07
N LEU A 86 -4.09 -18.58 -15.39
CA LEU A 86 -2.98 -19.51 -15.29
C LEU A 86 -3.35 -20.74 -14.47
N GLY A 87 -3.98 -20.56 -13.31
CA GLY A 87 -4.41 -21.68 -12.45
C GLY A 87 -5.39 -22.61 -13.17
N ALA A 88 -6.36 -22.06 -13.91
CA ALA A 88 -7.32 -22.86 -14.67
C ALA A 88 -6.64 -23.58 -15.85
N ALA A 89 -5.74 -22.91 -16.57
CA ALA A 89 -4.96 -23.54 -17.64
C ALA A 89 -4.11 -24.71 -17.10
N LEU A 90 -3.42 -24.51 -15.98
CA LEU A 90 -2.64 -25.55 -15.31
C LEU A 90 -3.52 -26.73 -14.87
N LEU A 91 -4.66 -26.44 -14.24
CA LEU A 91 -5.57 -27.46 -13.72
C LEU A 91 -6.26 -28.26 -14.81
N PHE A 92 -6.66 -27.64 -15.92
CA PHE A 92 -7.48 -28.31 -16.95
C PHE A 92 -6.69 -28.77 -18.17
N LEU A 93 -5.58 -28.10 -18.52
CA LEU A 93 -4.83 -28.40 -19.74
C LEU A 93 -3.52 -29.13 -19.45
N VAL A 94 -2.82 -28.78 -18.37
CA VAL A 94 -1.48 -29.32 -18.08
C VAL A 94 -1.53 -30.59 -17.22
N ARG A 95 -2.48 -30.71 -16.29
CA ARG A 95 -2.47 -31.78 -15.27
C ARG A 95 -2.32 -33.19 -15.83
N GLU A 96 -2.99 -33.51 -16.93
CA GLU A 96 -3.04 -34.87 -17.47
C GLU A 96 -1.71 -35.27 -18.11
N SER A 97 -0.91 -34.29 -18.55
CA SER A 97 0.39 -34.51 -19.19
C SER A 97 1.51 -34.90 -18.22
N LEU A 98 1.31 -34.69 -16.91
CA LEU A 98 2.34 -34.96 -15.92
C LEU A 98 2.41 -36.45 -15.59
N VAL A 99 3.57 -37.06 -15.78
CA VAL A 99 3.76 -38.50 -15.52
C VAL A 99 4.19 -38.77 -14.06
N SER A 100 4.89 -37.82 -13.44
CA SER A 100 5.41 -37.96 -12.06
C SER A 100 4.37 -37.60 -10.99
N GLY A 101 4.26 -38.44 -9.96
CA GLY A 101 3.42 -38.16 -8.79
C GLY A 101 3.80 -36.88 -8.04
N MET A 102 5.10 -36.59 -7.88
CA MET A 102 5.56 -35.33 -7.26
C MET A 102 5.15 -34.13 -8.12
N ALA A 103 5.34 -34.21 -9.44
CA ALA A 103 4.99 -33.11 -10.33
C ALA A 103 3.49 -32.79 -10.27
N ARG A 104 2.65 -33.82 -10.21
CA ARG A 104 1.20 -33.66 -10.02
C ARG A 104 0.85 -33.03 -8.67
N VAL A 105 1.45 -33.51 -7.57
CA VAL A 105 1.26 -32.92 -6.23
C VAL A 105 1.66 -31.44 -6.26
N SER A 106 2.84 -31.11 -6.78
CA SER A 106 3.32 -29.73 -6.93
C SER A 106 2.39 -28.87 -7.78
N LEU A 107 1.91 -29.39 -8.92
CA LEU A 107 0.97 -28.68 -9.77
C LEU A 107 -0.35 -28.40 -9.04
N LEU A 108 -0.91 -29.39 -8.35
CA LEU A 108 -2.20 -29.23 -7.67
C LEU A 108 -2.10 -28.29 -6.47
N VAL A 109 -0.98 -28.30 -5.74
CA VAL A 109 -0.70 -27.33 -4.67
C VAL A 109 -0.53 -25.92 -5.26
N LEU A 110 0.11 -25.77 -6.42
CA LEU A 110 0.18 -24.49 -7.13
C LEU A 110 -1.21 -24.03 -7.62
N CYS A 111 -2.03 -24.94 -8.16
CA CYS A 111 -3.40 -24.62 -8.58
C CYS A 111 -4.26 -24.21 -7.38
N GLU A 112 -4.11 -24.87 -6.23
CA GLU A 112 -4.74 -24.44 -4.97
C GLU A 112 -4.31 -23.02 -4.64
N ALA A 113 -3.02 -22.73 -4.61
CA ALA A 113 -2.46 -21.43 -4.26
C ALA A 113 -2.89 -20.29 -5.22
N LEU A 114 -3.09 -20.59 -6.51
CA LEU A 114 -3.51 -19.63 -7.52
C LEU A 114 -5.02 -19.39 -7.51
N LEU A 115 -5.82 -20.44 -7.35
CA LEU A 115 -7.26 -20.38 -7.62
C LEU A 115 -8.09 -20.06 -6.38
N VAL A 116 -7.88 -20.79 -5.29
CA VAL A 116 -8.78 -20.74 -4.12
C VAL A 116 -8.57 -19.44 -3.34
N PRO A 117 -7.32 -19.05 -2.99
CA PRO A 117 -7.04 -17.77 -2.35
C PRO A 117 -7.49 -16.58 -3.18
N SER A 118 -7.24 -16.60 -4.49
CA SER A 118 -7.67 -15.52 -5.39
C SER A 118 -9.19 -15.41 -5.45
N ALA A 119 -9.93 -16.53 -5.45
CA ALA A 119 -11.40 -16.51 -5.40
C ALA A 119 -11.94 -15.95 -4.08
N LEU A 120 -11.34 -16.33 -2.96
CA LEU A 120 -11.70 -15.81 -1.65
C LEU A 120 -11.29 -14.34 -1.48
N TYR A 121 -10.13 -13.94 -2.01
CA TYR A 121 -9.69 -12.54 -2.04
C TYR A 121 -10.58 -11.71 -2.97
N PHE A 122 -11.03 -12.25 -4.10
CA PHE A 122 -12.02 -11.59 -4.94
C PHE A 122 -13.32 -11.34 -4.17
N ALA A 123 -13.85 -12.36 -3.47
CA ALA A 123 -15.07 -12.24 -2.69
C ALA A 123 -14.93 -11.27 -1.52
N PHE A 124 -13.96 -11.49 -0.64
CA PHE A 124 -13.86 -10.79 0.63
C PHE A 124 -13.02 -9.51 0.53
N GLY A 125 -12.11 -9.40 -0.44
CA GLY A 125 -11.40 -8.16 -0.74
C GLY A 125 -12.35 -7.05 -1.19
N ALA A 126 -13.55 -7.38 -1.67
CA ALA A 126 -14.62 -6.42 -1.92
C ALA A 126 -15.23 -5.80 -0.65
N LEU A 127 -14.92 -6.34 0.54
CA LEU A 127 -15.33 -5.81 1.83
C LEU A 127 -14.22 -4.96 2.49
N ARG A 128 -13.06 -4.81 1.83
CA ARG A 128 -11.87 -4.14 2.34
C ARG A 128 -11.64 -2.87 1.50
N THR A 129 -11.60 -1.68 2.09
CA THR A 129 -11.54 -0.41 1.33
C THR A 129 -10.25 -0.23 0.52
N ASP A 130 -9.17 -0.91 0.91
CA ASP A 130 -7.89 -0.99 0.22
C ASP A 130 -7.71 -2.33 -0.55
N GLY A 131 -8.77 -3.13 -0.71
CA GLY A 131 -8.75 -4.37 -1.49
C GLY A 131 -8.90 -4.12 -2.98
N ASP A 132 -8.18 -4.87 -3.81
CA ASP A 132 -8.18 -4.68 -5.27
C ASP A 132 -9.59 -4.77 -5.86
N THR A 133 -10.39 -5.74 -5.42
CA THR A 133 -11.77 -5.89 -5.86
C THR A 133 -12.62 -4.69 -5.49
N TYR A 134 -12.48 -4.18 -4.26
CA TYR A 134 -13.25 -3.02 -3.79
C TYR A 134 -12.94 -1.79 -4.64
N VAL A 135 -11.65 -1.51 -4.84
CA VAL A 135 -11.21 -0.34 -5.61
C VAL A 135 -11.65 -0.46 -7.06
N ALA A 136 -11.43 -1.60 -7.71
CA ALA A 136 -11.84 -1.83 -9.09
C ALA A 136 -13.36 -1.67 -9.28
N PHE A 137 -14.18 -2.28 -8.40
CA PHE A 137 -15.64 -2.19 -8.50
C PHE A 137 -16.14 -0.78 -8.25
N THR A 138 -15.54 -0.06 -7.30
CA THR A 138 -15.87 1.35 -7.02
C THR A 138 -15.57 2.22 -8.24
N MET A 139 -14.41 2.05 -8.88
CA MET A 139 -14.06 2.76 -10.12
C MET A 139 -14.98 2.42 -11.29
N LEU A 140 -15.44 1.17 -11.39
CA LEU A 140 -16.41 0.71 -12.40
C LEU A 140 -17.86 1.06 -12.06
N GLN A 141 -18.12 1.70 -10.91
CA GLN A 141 -19.46 2.02 -10.41
C GLN A 141 -20.36 0.77 -10.25
N PHE A 142 -19.75 -0.38 -9.93
CA PHE A 142 -20.46 -1.61 -9.61
C PHE A 142 -20.61 -1.78 -8.09
N SER A 143 -21.66 -2.51 -7.69
CA SER A 143 -21.83 -2.89 -6.29
C SER A 143 -20.74 -3.86 -5.87
N THR A 144 -19.88 -3.46 -4.93
CA THR A 144 -18.81 -4.30 -4.39
C THR A 144 -19.36 -5.60 -3.78
N TYR A 145 -20.57 -5.56 -3.22
CA TYR A 145 -21.26 -6.75 -2.68
C TYR A 145 -21.56 -7.82 -3.74
N ALA A 146 -21.62 -7.47 -5.03
CA ALA A 146 -21.82 -8.46 -6.09
C ALA A 146 -20.62 -9.40 -6.24
N ALA A 147 -19.41 -8.97 -5.87
CA ALA A 147 -18.20 -9.80 -5.93
C ALA A 147 -18.22 -10.96 -4.93
N VAL A 148 -18.90 -10.81 -3.78
CA VAL A 148 -18.96 -11.83 -2.72
C VAL A 148 -19.56 -13.16 -3.24
N PRO A 149 -20.81 -13.21 -3.75
CA PRO A 149 -21.39 -14.46 -4.24
C PRO A 149 -20.64 -15.01 -5.47
N ILE A 150 -20.11 -14.14 -6.34
CA ILE A 150 -19.35 -14.57 -7.53
C ILE A 150 -18.05 -15.26 -7.11
N GLY A 151 -17.26 -14.63 -6.24
CA GLY A 151 -16.01 -15.20 -5.75
C GLY A 151 -16.21 -16.48 -4.95
N LEU A 152 -17.26 -16.55 -4.13
CA LEU A 152 -17.60 -17.79 -3.41
C LEU A 152 -18.03 -18.91 -4.38
N ALA A 153 -18.78 -18.60 -5.44
CA ALA A 153 -19.17 -19.59 -6.45
C ALA A 153 -17.95 -20.11 -7.23
N ILE A 154 -17.05 -19.21 -7.64
CA ILE A 154 -15.78 -19.57 -8.31
C ILE A 154 -14.90 -20.41 -7.37
N GLY A 155 -14.76 -19.97 -6.12
CA GLY A 155 -13.99 -20.68 -5.10
C GLY A 155 -14.56 -22.08 -4.81
N ALA A 156 -15.87 -22.21 -4.75
CA ALA A 156 -16.55 -23.49 -4.61
C ALA A 156 -16.29 -24.42 -5.80
N ALA A 157 -16.39 -23.91 -7.03
CA ALA A 157 -16.11 -24.70 -8.23
C ALA A 157 -14.67 -25.23 -8.24
N PHE A 158 -13.67 -24.36 -8.03
CA PHE A 158 -12.27 -24.79 -8.02
C PHE A 158 -11.95 -25.71 -6.84
N SER A 159 -12.50 -25.45 -5.65
CA SER A 159 -12.31 -26.32 -4.48
C SER A 159 -12.91 -27.70 -4.69
N TYR A 160 -14.04 -27.80 -5.39
CA TYR A 160 -14.62 -29.08 -5.80
C TYR A 160 -13.67 -29.87 -6.71
N PHE A 161 -13.18 -29.23 -7.79
CA PHE A 161 -12.26 -29.89 -8.71
C PHE A 161 -10.97 -30.32 -8.00
N LEU A 162 -10.34 -29.43 -7.23
CA LEU A 162 -9.13 -29.73 -6.48
C LEU A 162 -9.32 -30.86 -5.47
N SER A 163 -10.40 -30.84 -4.68
CA SER A 163 -10.67 -31.90 -3.69
C SER A 163 -10.86 -33.26 -4.36
N ARG A 164 -11.50 -33.28 -5.53
CA ARG A 164 -11.65 -34.50 -6.33
C ARG A 164 -10.31 -35.02 -6.85
N GLU A 165 -9.40 -34.14 -7.26
CA GLU A 165 -8.07 -34.53 -7.72
C GLU A 165 -7.17 -34.95 -6.54
N PHE A 166 -7.22 -34.25 -5.41
CA PHE A 166 -6.51 -34.62 -4.19
C PHE A 166 -6.92 -36.02 -3.68
N ALA A 167 -8.20 -36.36 -3.74
CA ALA A 167 -8.68 -37.68 -3.33
C ALA A 167 -8.18 -38.85 -4.21
N GLN A 168 -7.72 -38.55 -5.43
CA GLN A 168 -7.19 -39.55 -6.39
C GLN A 168 -5.71 -39.88 -6.19
N ILE A 169 -4.97 -39.01 -5.49
CA ILE A 169 -3.56 -39.23 -5.12
C ILE A 169 -3.51 -40.35 -4.07
N SER A 170 -2.56 -41.28 -4.17
CA SER A 170 -2.38 -42.34 -3.16
C SER A 170 -1.33 -41.92 -2.12
N PHE A 171 -1.62 -42.12 -0.83
CA PHE A 171 -0.68 -41.89 0.28
C PHE A 171 -0.58 -43.14 1.17
N PRO A 172 0.63 -43.56 1.59
CA PRO A 172 0.80 -44.67 2.52
C PRO A 172 0.00 -44.44 3.80
N GLY A 173 -0.86 -45.39 4.16
CA GLY A 173 -1.65 -45.35 5.39
C GLY A 173 -2.88 -44.44 5.36
N ILE A 174 -3.28 -43.90 4.20
CA ILE A 174 -4.51 -43.09 4.05
C ILE A 174 -5.43 -43.67 2.97
N ASP A 175 -6.41 -44.48 3.39
CA ASP A 175 -7.23 -45.26 2.46
C ASP A 175 -8.55 -44.60 2.06
N ASN A 176 -9.03 -43.60 2.81
CA ASN A 176 -10.25 -42.85 2.50
C ASN A 176 -9.96 -41.58 1.69
N GLY A 177 -10.73 -41.33 0.62
CA GLY A 177 -10.63 -40.13 -0.22
C GLY A 177 -10.81 -38.81 0.54
N PHE A 178 -11.65 -38.78 1.59
CA PHE A 178 -11.80 -37.62 2.46
C PHE A 178 -10.48 -37.27 3.15
N ALA A 179 -9.86 -38.28 3.77
CA ALA A 179 -8.63 -38.11 4.52
C ALA A 179 -7.46 -37.71 3.60
N ARG A 180 -7.40 -38.24 2.37
CA ARG A 180 -6.40 -37.84 1.37
C ARG A 180 -6.59 -36.40 0.91
N SER A 181 -7.84 -36.00 0.64
CA SER A 181 -8.18 -34.62 0.31
C SER A 181 -7.81 -33.67 1.45
N MET A 182 -8.22 -33.97 2.69
CA MET A 182 -7.88 -33.14 3.84
C MET A 182 -6.38 -33.09 4.13
N PHE A 183 -5.65 -34.18 3.89
CA PHE A 183 -4.19 -34.18 4.00
C PHE A 183 -3.56 -33.16 3.04
N MET A 184 -4.03 -33.09 1.79
CA MET A 184 -3.59 -32.10 0.81
C MET A 184 -3.99 -30.66 1.17
N TRP A 185 -5.19 -30.45 1.70
CA TRP A 185 -5.67 -29.12 2.13
C TRP A 185 -4.96 -28.58 3.38
N SER A 186 -4.54 -29.48 4.27
CA SER A 186 -4.16 -29.08 5.63
C SER A 186 -3.02 -28.06 5.73
N PRO A 187 -1.96 -28.07 4.88
CA PRO A 187 -0.95 -27.01 4.95
C PRO A 187 -1.46 -25.64 4.51
N GLY A 188 -2.27 -25.57 3.45
CA GLY A 188 -2.86 -24.30 2.99
C GLY A 188 -3.83 -23.69 4.02
N LEU A 189 -4.61 -24.55 4.68
CA LEU A 189 -5.46 -24.15 5.81
C LEU A 189 -4.64 -23.69 7.01
N ALA A 190 -3.57 -24.41 7.36
CA ALA A 190 -2.69 -24.04 8.47
C ALA A 190 -2.04 -22.67 8.22
N LEU A 191 -1.54 -22.41 7.01
CA LEU A 191 -1.01 -21.09 6.64
C LEU A 191 -2.09 -20.01 6.74
N THR A 192 -3.29 -20.25 6.22
CA THR A 192 -4.41 -19.29 6.32
C THR A 192 -4.74 -18.94 7.76
N LEU A 193 -4.79 -19.95 8.64
CA LEU A 193 -5.05 -19.77 10.07
C LEU A 193 -3.91 -19.02 10.76
N LEU A 194 -2.66 -19.35 10.45
CA LEU A 194 -1.49 -18.63 10.97
C LEU A 194 -1.49 -17.16 10.54
N GLY A 195 -1.85 -16.88 9.28
CA GLY A 195 -1.98 -15.51 8.77
C GLY A 195 -3.06 -14.73 9.52
N THR A 196 -4.22 -15.35 9.66
CA THR A 196 -5.35 -14.78 10.43
C THR A 196 -4.94 -14.50 11.87
N ALA A 197 -4.35 -15.49 12.56
CA ALA A 197 -3.88 -15.33 13.94
C ALA A 197 -2.80 -14.26 14.07
N SER A 198 -1.83 -14.22 13.15
CA SER A 198 -0.77 -13.20 13.14
C SER A 198 -1.33 -11.79 12.96
N SER A 199 -2.32 -11.61 12.07
CA SER A 199 -2.98 -10.32 11.90
C SER A 199 -3.68 -9.88 13.19
N MET A 200 -4.42 -10.78 13.84
CA MET A 200 -5.16 -10.46 15.08
C MET A 200 -4.23 -10.18 16.27
N LEU A 201 -3.11 -10.89 16.38
CA LEU A 201 -2.18 -10.79 17.51
C LEU A 201 -1.17 -9.64 17.36
N LEU A 202 -0.69 -9.38 16.15
CA LEU A 202 0.43 -8.45 15.90
C LEU A 202 -0.03 -7.06 15.47
N SER A 203 -1.12 -6.95 14.69
CA SER A 203 -1.59 -5.65 14.19
C SER A 203 -2.54 -4.91 15.14
N GLY A 204 -2.83 -5.49 16.31
CA GLY A 204 -3.65 -4.84 17.36
C GLY A 204 -5.13 -4.63 17.00
N GLY A 205 -5.58 -5.08 15.82
CA GLY A 205 -6.94 -4.90 15.31
C GLY A 205 -7.62 -6.21 14.89
N TRP A 206 -8.89 -6.37 15.24
CA TRP A 206 -9.73 -7.45 14.73
C TRP A 206 -10.18 -7.12 13.30
N SER A 207 -9.80 -7.96 12.33
CA SER A 207 -10.28 -7.84 10.94
C SER A 207 -11.35 -8.91 10.66
N PRO A 208 -12.65 -8.56 10.64
CA PRO A 208 -13.72 -9.50 10.29
C PRO A 208 -13.48 -10.17 8.92
N TYR A 209 -12.86 -9.42 8.00
CA TYR A 209 -12.43 -9.91 6.69
C TYR A 209 -11.57 -11.17 6.78
N MET A 210 -10.49 -11.15 7.58
CA MET A 210 -9.58 -12.29 7.72
C MET A 210 -10.29 -13.51 8.32
N LEU A 211 -11.22 -13.29 9.26
CA LEU A 211 -12.02 -14.35 9.85
C LEU A 211 -12.97 -14.98 8.81
N PHE A 212 -13.73 -14.18 8.06
CA PHE A 212 -14.63 -14.69 7.02
C PHE A 212 -13.87 -15.43 5.92
N TYR A 213 -12.72 -14.90 5.51
CA TYR A 213 -11.81 -15.55 4.58
C TYR A 213 -11.38 -16.93 5.09
N ALA A 214 -10.91 -17.03 6.34
CA ALA A 214 -10.48 -18.29 6.94
C ALA A 214 -11.63 -19.30 7.07
N LEU A 215 -12.80 -18.86 7.54
CA LEU A 215 -13.99 -19.70 7.67
C LEU A 215 -14.47 -20.23 6.32
N ALA A 216 -14.49 -19.39 5.29
CA ALA A 216 -14.84 -19.81 3.95
C ALA A 216 -13.83 -20.81 3.40
N HIS A 217 -12.53 -20.58 3.59
CA HIS A 217 -11.49 -21.51 3.16
C HIS A 217 -11.65 -22.90 3.81
N ILE A 218 -11.88 -22.92 5.13
CA ILE A 218 -12.16 -24.16 5.88
C ILE A 218 -13.44 -24.83 5.39
N GLY A 219 -14.53 -24.05 5.21
CA GLY A 219 -15.81 -24.57 4.76
C GLY A 219 -15.73 -25.21 3.37
N LEU A 220 -15.02 -24.57 2.44
CA LEU A 220 -14.77 -25.10 1.10
C LEU A 220 -13.94 -26.39 1.15
N ALA A 221 -12.84 -26.40 1.90
CA ALA A 221 -11.99 -27.57 2.03
C ALA A 221 -12.73 -28.77 2.65
N LEU A 222 -13.47 -28.55 3.75
CA LEU A 222 -14.23 -29.61 4.44
C LEU A 222 -15.39 -30.13 3.59
N GLY A 223 -16.21 -29.21 3.05
CA GLY A 223 -17.40 -29.56 2.27
C GLY A 223 -17.05 -30.38 1.03
N TRP A 224 -16.02 -29.96 0.29
CA TRP A 224 -15.62 -30.64 -0.93
C TRP A 224 -14.74 -31.88 -0.71
N SER A 225 -13.98 -31.93 0.38
CA SER A 225 -13.33 -33.19 0.80
C SER A 225 -14.37 -34.26 1.13
N PHE A 226 -15.49 -33.88 1.75
CA PHE A 226 -16.59 -34.81 2.01
C PHE A 226 -17.22 -35.32 0.72
N ALA A 227 -17.44 -34.44 -0.26
CA ALA A 227 -17.92 -34.82 -1.58
C ALA A 227 -16.94 -35.75 -2.34
N ALA A 228 -15.63 -35.59 -2.10
CA ALA A 228 -14.58 -36.41 -2.70
C ALA A 228 -14.35 -37.77 -2.00
N SER A 229 -15.00 -38.02 -0.85
CA SER A 229 -14.80 -39.22 -0.02
C SER A 229 -14.95 -40.56 -0.75
N LYS A 230 -15.83 -40.61 -1.75
CA LYS A 230 -16.13 -41.82 -2.53
C LYS A 230 -15.12 -42.11 -3.65
N LYS A 231 -14.09 -41.28 -3.83
CA LYS A 231 -13.09 -41.48 -4.90
C LYS A 231 -12.03 -42.47 -4.45
N SER A 232 -11.86 -43.53 -5.24
CA SER A 232 -10.73 -44.44 -5.13
C SER A 232 -9.47 -43.79 -5.70
N PRO A 233 -8.29 -44.13 -5.15
CA PRO A 233 -7.03 -43.67 -5.72
C PRO A 233 -6.88 -44.30 -7.11
N THR A 234 -6.65 -43.46 -8.10
CA THR A 234 -6.46 -43.86 -9.51
C THR A 234 -5.02 -43.60 -9.96
N TRP A 235 -4.25 -42.85 -9.17
CA TRP A 235 -2.89 -42.44 -9.51
C TRP A 235 -1.86 -43.28 -8.76
N PRO A 236 -0.66 -43.48 -9.35
CA PRO A 236 0.38 -44.32 -8.75
C PRO A 236 0.77 -43.87 -7.34
N ALA A 237 1.44 -44.78 -6.62
CA ALA A 237 1.88 -44.62 -5.24
C ALA A 237 2.60 -43.29 -5.00
N ALA A 238 2.51 -42.82 -3.75
CA ALA A 238 3.03 -41.53 -3.29
C ALA A 238 4.44 -41.22 -3.81
N PRO A 239 4.76 -39.94 -3.96
CA PRO A 239 6.00 -39.54 -4.61
C PRO A 239 7.27 -40.02 -3.89
N GLN A 240 8.36 -40.23 -4.63
CA GLN A 240 9.66 -40.55 -4.02
C GLN A 240 10.22 -39.36 -3.23
N ILE A 241 10.27 -39.51 -1.91
CA ILE A 241 10.54 -38.45 -0.93
C ILE A 241 12.00 -37.93 -0.98
N LYS A 242 12.96 -38.78 -1.35
CA LYS A 242 14.40 -38.47 -1.21
C LYS A 242 14.87 -37.26 -2.04
N GLY A 243 14.37 -37.09 -3.26
CA GLY A 243 14.69 -35.93 -4.09
C GLY A 243 13.92 -34.67 -3.69
N ALA A 244 12.70 -34.83 -3.18
CA ALA A 244 11.86 -33.73 -2.74
C ALA A 244 12.40 -33.10 -1.45
N LEU A 245 12.87 -33.91 -0.49
CA LEU A 245 13.35 -33.40 0.79
C LEU A 245 14.54 -32.44 0.62
N ALA A 246 15.54 -32.80 -0.19
CA ALA A 246 16.70 -31.93 -0.43
C ALA A 246 16.29 -30.60 -1.09
N ALA A 247 15.41 -30.65 -2.09
CA ALA A 247 14.91 -29.46 -2.77
C ALA A 247 14.08 -28.57 -1.85
N VAL A 248 13.16 -29.13 -1.05
CA VAL A 248 12.37 -28.31 -0.13
C VAL A 248 13.18 -27.85 1.07
N THR A 249 14.18 -28.58 1.55
CA THR A 249 15.07 -28.11 2.62
C THR A 249 15.89 -26.93 2.15
N ALA A 250 16.47 -27.00 0.95
CA ALA A 250 17.19 -25.89 0.35
C ALA A 250 16.26 -24.68 0.16
N LEU A 251 15.05 -24.89 -0.37
CA LEU A 251 14.08 -23.81 -0.54
C LEU A 251 13.54 -23.26 0.78
N SER A 252 13.34 -24.09 1.81
CA SER A 252 12.87 -23.64 3.12
C SER A 252 13.92 -22.82 3.84
N LEU A 253 15.21 -23.18 3.70
CA LEU A 253 16.32 -22.37 4.19
C LEU A 253 16.40 -21.04 3.46
N CYS A 254 16.30 -21.06 2.11
CA CYS A 254 16.23 -19.84 1.33
C CYS A 254 15.07 -18.98 1.78
N LEU A 255 13.88 -19.56 1.98
CA LEU A 255 12.68 -18.85 2.39
C LEU A 255 12.76 -18.32 3.82
N ALA A 256 13.37 -19.04 4.77
CA ALA A 256 13.59 -18.55 6.13
C ALA A 256 14.56 -17.36 6.16
N LEU A 257 15.65 -17.45 5.40
CA LEU A 257 16.58 -16.33 5.20
C LEU A 257 15.90 -15.15 4.51
N TRP A 258 15.02 -15.46 3.55
CA TRP A 258 14.28 -14.48 2.78
C TRP A 258 13.22 -13.78 3.63
N LEU A 259 12.47 -14.48 4.48
CA LEU A 259 11.54 -13.88 5.45
C LEU A 259 12.27 -12.97 6.45
N GLY A 260 13.49 -13.34 6.86
CA GLY A 260 14.32 -12.50 7.71
C GLY A 260 14.84 -11.24 7.01
N ALA A 261 15.19 -11.35 5.72
CA ALA A 261 15.74 -10.24 4.95
C ALA A 261 14.68 -9.32 4.31
N PHE A 262 13.50 -9.85 3.99
CA PHE A 262 12.44 -9.13 3.27
C PHE A 262 11.30 -8.65 4.19
N GLY A 263 11.21 -9.14 5.42
CA GLY A 263 10.15 -8.81 6.37
C GLY A 263 9.03 -9.87 6.41
N LEU A 264 8.23 -9.82 7.47
CA LEU A 264 7.13 -10.77 7.72
C LEU A 264 5.76 -10.21 7.32
N SER A 265 5.63 -8.89 7.23
CA SER A 265 4.39 -8.17 6.97
C SER A 265 4.64 -7.02 5.99
N ALA A 266 3.58 -6.45 5.43
CA ALA A 266 3.69 -5.25 4.61
C ALA A 266 4.39 -4.11 5.37
N GLU A 267 4.08 -3.93 6.65
CA GLU A 267 4.66 -2.89 7.53
C GLU A 267 6.17 -3.06 7.77
N THR A 268 6.68 -4.30 7.69
CA THR A 268 8.11 -4.62 7.89
C THR A 268 8.83 -4.91 6.59
N ALA A 269 8.19 -4.68 5.44
CA ALA A 269 8.70 -5.06 4.14
C ALA A 269 9.98 -4.30 3.76
N HIS A 270 11.07 -5.04 3.50
CA HIS A 270 12.28 -4.53 2.87
C HIS A 270 12.24 -4.60 1.34
N GLY A 271 11.38 -5.46 0.77
CA GLY A 271 11.01 -5.47 -0.66
C GLY A 271 12.14 -5.43 -1.68
N VAL A 272 11.80 -5.19 -2.94
CA VAL A 272 12.75 -4.88 -4.01
C VAL A 272 12.29 -3.62 -4.72
N MET A 273 13.12 -2.58 -4.70
CA MET A 273 12.97 -1.42 -5.58
C MET A 273 13.63 -1.75 -6.93
N LEU A 274 12.83 -1.80 -7.99
CA LEU A 274 13.24 -2.18 -9.34
C LEU A 274 13.82 -0.98 -10.11
N LYS A 275 13.22 0.20 -9.91
CA LYS A 275 13.63 1.48 -10.50
C LYS A 275 13.12 2.63 -9.62
N ALA A 276 13.62 3.83 -9.84
CA ALA A 276 13.05 5.02 -9.21
C ALA A 276 11.60 5.21 -9.72
N PRO A 277 10.60 5.50 -8.84
CA PRO A 277 9.24 5.78 -9.28
C PRO A 277 9.17 7.06 -10.12
N PRO A 278 8.17 7.23 -11.00
CA PRO A 278 7.86 8.54 -11.60
C PRO A 278 7.67 9.61 -10.53
N VAL A 279 8.03 10.87 -10.81
CA VAL A 279 7.92 11.96 -9.80
C VAL A 279 6.46 12.15 -9.38
N GLU A 280 5.53 11.95 -10.30
CA GLU A 280 4.09 12.07 -10.13
C GLU A 280 3.51 11.05 -9.13
N ALA A 281 4.26 10.01 -8.78
CA ALA A 281 3.87 9.08 -7.73
C ALA A 281 4.06 9.67 -6.32
N GLU A 282 4.83 10.76 -6.16
CA GLU A 282 5.16 11.35 -4.85
C GLU A 282 3.91 11.65 -4.03
N SER A 283 2.84 12.15 -4.65
CA SER A 283 1.60 12.51 -3.96
C SER A 283 0.94 11.33 -3.22
N ALA A 284 1.15 10.09 -3.67
CA ALA A 284 0.63 8.89 -3.01
C ALA A 284 1.44 8.50 -1.75
N TYR A 285 2.64 9.06 -1.60
CA TYR A 285 3.53 8.83 -0.45
C TYR A 285 3.56 10.02 0.53
N MET A 286 2.90 11.12 0.20
CA MET A 286 2.78 12.31 1.04
C MET A 286 1.59 12.16 1.99
N ASN A 287 1.87 11.83 3.25
CA ASN A 287 0.83 11.72 4.28
C ASN A 287 0.70 13.00 5.10
N GLN A 288 1.80 13.73 5.31
CA GLN A 288 1.81 15.00 6.03
C GLN A 288 2.86 15.93 5.44
N SER A 289 2.75 17.22 5.75
CA SER A 289 3.79 18.20 5.43
C SER A 289 4.14 19.05 6.64
N ILE A 290 5.42 19.32 6.81
CA ILE A 290 5.91 20.37 7.71
C ILE A 290 6.29 21.56 6.81
N GLY A 291 6.12 22.79 7.30
CA GLY A 291 6.57 23.92 6.53
C GLY A 291 6.77 25.23 7.26
N ASN A 292 7.35 26.17 6.52
CA ASN A 292 7.46 27.57 6.92
C ASN A 292 6.72 28.45 5.92
N ALA A 293 6.20 29.57 6.41
CA ALA A 293 5.67 30.63 5.57
C ALA A 293 6.45 31.92 5.83
N ARG A 294 6.92 32.56 4.76
CA ARG A 294 7.53 33.88 4.81
C ARG A 294 6.74 34.84 3.96
N ILE A 295 6.47 36.02 4.50
CA ILE A 295 5.72 37.07 3.83
C ILE A 295 6.55 38.35 3.90
N HIS A 296 6.84 38.95 2.76
CA HIS A 296 7.50 40.25 2.68
C HIS A 296 6.51 41.28 2.14
N LEU A 297 6.06 42.19 3.01
CA LEU A 297 5.10 43.24 2.68
C LEU A 297 5.82 44.47 2.13
N ARG A 298 5.31 44.99 1.00
CA ARG A 298 5.87 46.16 0.32
C ARG A 298 4.98 47.38 0.50
N ALA A 299 5.58 48.57 0.49
CA ALA A 299 4.87 49.83 0.67
C ALA A 299 3.88 50.12 -0.47
N ASN A 300 4.09 49.54 -1.65
CA ASN A 300 3.22 49.66 -2.82
C ASN A 300 1.96 48.75 -2.77
N HIS A 301 1.58 48.25 -1.58
CA HIS A 301 0.45 47.34 -1.39
C HIS A 301 0.59 45.99 -2.14
N SER A 302 1.81 45.48 -2.24
CA SER A 302 2.09 44.12 -2.71
C SER A 302 2.81 43.30 -1.64
N ALA A 303 2.83 41.99 -1.81
CA ALA A 303 3.53 41.06 -0.95
C ALA A 303 4.23 39.98 -1.77
N GLU A 304 5.42 39.61 -1.30
CA GLU A 304 6.07 38.36 -1.71
C GLU A 304 5.74 37.30 -0.66
N VAL A 305 5.21 36.17 -1.11
CA VAL A 305 4.91 35.05 -0.22
C VAL A 305 5.75 33.87 -0.63
N GLU A 306 6.50 33.31 0.30
CA GLU A 306 7.26 32.08 0.13
C GLU A 306 6.67 31.02 1.05
N ILE A 307 6.27 29.88 0.46
CA ILE A 307 5.85 28.69 1.18
C ILE A 307 6.94 27.64 1.02
N ARG A 308 7.52 27.19 2.13
CA ARG A 308 8.48 26.09 2.17
C ARG A 308 7.84 24.85 2.75
N LEU A 309 7.89 23.75 2.01
CA LEU A 309 7.24 22.49 2.34
C LEU A 309 8.26 21.36 2.38
N LYS A 310 8.13 20.48 3.36
CA LYS A 310 8.80 19.18 3.34
C LYS A 310 7.75 18.11 3.60
N PRO A 311 7.54 17.17 2.67
CA PRO A 311 6.70 16.04 2.94
C PRO A 311 7.33 15.20 4.05
N VAL A 312 6.49 14.66 4.92
CA VAL A 312 6.91 13.72 5.95
C VAL A 312 6.10 12.45 5.78
N LYS A 313 6.82 11.33 5.79
CA LYS A 313 6.23 10.00 5.84
C LYS A 313 6.43 9.45 7.25
N THR A 314 5.36 9.50 8.04
CA THR A 314 5.34 9.10 9.47
C THR A 314 5.20 7.60 9.68
N ASP A 315 4.76 6.89 8.64
CA ASP A 315 4.32 5.52 8.64
C ASP A 315 4.71 4.83 7.32
N GLY A 316 4.92 3.52 7.36
CA GLY A 316 5.23 2.73 6.17
C GLY A 316 6.46 1.85 6.31
N SER A 317 6.56 0.93 5.38
CA SER A 317 7.60 -0.10 5.39
C SER A 317 8.99 0.48 5.11
N PRO A 318 10.07 -0.24 5.47
CA PRO A 318 11.41 0.09 4.99
C PRO A 318 11.48 0.32 3.47
N LEU A 319 10.75 -0.47 2.66
CA LEU A 319 10.66 -0.26 1.22
C LEU A 319 9.97 1.07 0.88
N ASP A 320 8.86 1.41 1.53
CA ASP A 320 8.18 2.68 1.27
C ASP A 320 9.04 3.89 1.65
N ARG A 321 9.86 3.76 2.71
CA ARG A 321 10.85 4.78 3.08
C ARG A 321 11.94 4.91 2.03
N GLN A 322 12.41 3.81 1.48
CA GLN A 322 13.37 3.82 0.37
C GLN A 322 12.76 4.53 -0.85
N ILE A 323 11.54 4.18 -1.24
CA ILE A 323 10.82 4.81 -2.36
C ILE A 323 10.66 6.31 -2.09
N PHE A 324 10.15 6.68 -0.91
CA PHE A 324 9.92 8.08 -0.53
C PHE A 324 11.20 8.92 -0.55
N SER A 325 12.32 8.37 -0.07
CA SER A 325 13.61 9.07 -0.09
C SER A 325 14.08 9.44 -1.49
N THR A 326 13.64 8.69 -2.53
CA THR A 326 14.00 9.02 -3.91
C THR A 326 13.39 10.33 -4.40
N PHE A 327 12.31 10.82 -3.79
CA PHE A 327 11.67 12.09 -4.17
C PHE A 327 12.37 13.31 -3.59
N GLU A 328 13.20 13.16 -2.54
CA GLU A 328 13.89 14.28 -1.91
C GLU A 328 14.78 15.07 -2.88
N ALA A 329 15.37 14.39 -3.86
CA ALA A 329 16.23 15.00 -4.88
C ALA A 329 15.49 15.38 -6.18
N ARG A 330 14.22 14.98 -6.33
CA ARG A 330 13.44 15.12 -7.58
C ARG A 330 11.94 15.27 -7.29
N PRO A 331 11.55 16.36 -6.63
CA PRO A 331 10.17 16.57 -6.24
C PRO A 331 9.27 16.80 -7.46
N ASP A 332 8.02 16.39 -7.35
CA ASP A 332 6.95 16.75 -8.28
C ASP A 332 6.48 18.19 -8.02
N PHE A 333 7.23 19.17 -8.53
CA PHE A 333 6.93 20.59 -8.33
C PHE A 333 5.49 21.00 -8.67
N PRO A 334 4.86 20.52 -9.76
CA PRO A 334 3.43 20.76 -10.01
C PRO A 334 2.52 20.48 -8.81
N VAL A 335 2.74 19.40 -8.05
CA VAL A 335 1.98 19.09 -6.84
C VAL A 335 2.25 20.12 -5.74
N TYR A 336 3.52 20.48 -5.52
CA TYR A 336 3.91 21.47 -4.51
C TYR A 336 3.43 22.88 -4.84
N GLU A 337 3.42 23.27 -6.12
CA GLU A 337 2.86 24.54 -6.60
C GLU A 337 1.35 24.60 -6.33
N ALA A 338 0.62 23.52 -6.64
CA ALA A 338 -0.82 23.44 -6.40
C ALA A 338 -1.18 23.47 -4.90
N LEU A 339 -0.40 22.76 -4.07
CA LEU A 339 -0.56 22.78 -2.61
C LEU A 339 -0.25 24.17 -2.05
N SER A 340 0.88 24.76 -2.44
CA SER A 340 1.32 26.08 -1.98
C SER A 340 0.33 27.16 -2.42
N THR A 341 -0.19 27.10 -3.65
CA THR A 341 -1.23 28.02 -4.14
C THR A 341 -2.48 27.95 -3.28
N ASN A 342 -2.91 26.75 -2.88
CA ASN A 342 -4.04 26.57 -1.96
C ASN A 342 -3.74 27.10 -0.55
N MET A 343 -2.52 26.93 -0.05
CA MET A 343 -2.07 27.47 1.23
C MET A 343 -2.09 29.00 1.21
N VAL A 344 -1.51 29.63 0.19
CA VAL A 344 -1.54 31.09 0.00
C VAL A 344 -2.98 31.60 -0.11
N ARG A 345 -3.84 30.88 -0.86
CA ARG A 345 -5.26 31.21 -0.96
C ARG A 345 -5.95 31.26 0.39
N ARG A 346 -5.69 30.28 1.28
CA ARG A 346 -6.25 30.26 2.65
C ARG A 346 -5.64 31.37 3.50
N MET A 347 -4.31 31.47 3.48
CA MET A 347 -3.53 32.42 4.26
C MET A 347 -3.97 33.87 4.06
N LEU A 348 -4.25 34.25 2.80
CA LEU A 348 -4.64 35.61 2.41
C LEU A 348 -6.10 35.73 1.94
N ASN A 349 -6.94 34.72 2.20
CA ASN A 349 -8.35 34.68 1.79
C ASN A 349 -8.57 35.14 0.32
N LEU A 350 -7.81 34.56 -0.61
CA LEU A 350 -7.90 34.88 -2.03
C LEU A 350 -9.08 34.16 -2.69
N THR A 351 -9.63 34.77 -3.75
CA THR A 351 -10.60 34.06 -4.60
C THR A 351 -9.93 32.92 -5.36
N VAL A 352 -10.70 31.88 -5.70
CA VAL A 352 -10.20 30.75 -6.51
C VAL A 352 -9.64 31.22 -7.85
N TRP A 353 -10.32 32.19 -8.48
CA TRP A 353 -9.88 32.77 -9.75
C TRP A 353 -8.52 33.46 -9.64
N TYR A 354 -8.32 34.29 -8.61
CA TYR A 354 -7.06 35.00 -8.44
C TYR A 354 -5.91 34.03 -8.11
N ALA A 355 -6.15 33.06 -7.23
CA ALA A 355 -5.17 32.04 -6.89
C ALA A 355 -4.73 31.22 -8.12
N GLY A 356 -5.66 30.89 -9.02
CA GLY A 356 -5.36 30.16 -10.26
C GLY A 356 -4.53 30.94 -11.29
N ASN A 357 -4.39 32.26 -11.13
CA ASN A 357 -3.59 33.13 -12.01
C ASN A 357 -2.27 33.57 -11.39
N LEU A 358 -1.94 33.09 -10.18
CA LEU A 358 -0.67 33.42 -9.55
C LEU A 358 0.48 32.82 -10.36
N THR A 359 1.53 33.62 -10.56
CA THR A 359 2.80 33.10 -11.07
C THR A 359 3.62 32.59 -9.90
N THR A 360 4.11 31.36 -10.01
CA THR A 360 4.93 30.71 -8.98
C THR A 360 6.35 30.53 -9.50
N ASN A 361 7.32 30.75 -8.63
CA ASN A 361 8.69 30.32 -8.85
C ASN A 361 8.99 29.19 -7.85
N ALA A 362 9.00 27.96 -8.35
CA ALA A 362 9.23 26.76 -7.54
C ALA A 362 10.68 26.29 -7.65
N THR A 363 11.31 26.05 -6.50
CA THR A 363 12.71 25.65 -6.40
C THR A 363 12.93 24.64 -5.28
N LEU A 364 13.98 23.83 -5.43
CA LEU A 364 14.49 22.99 -4.35
C LEU A 364 15.52 23.83 -3.60
N ASP A 365 15.04 24.68 -2.69
CA ASP A 365 15.89 25.62 -1.97
C ASP A 365 15.45 25.76 -0.52
N GLY A 366 16.45 25.84 0.35
CA GLY A 366 16.32 26.16 1.75
C GLY A 366 16.05 24.98 2.67
N ASP A 367 16.14 25.32 3.94
CA ASP A 367 15.77 24.47 5.06
C ASP A 367 14.42 24.95 5.62
N ILE A 368 13.65 24.01 6.16
CA ILE A 368 12.61 24.33 7.13
C ILE A 368 13.28 24.49 8.47
N VAL A 369 13.06 25.64 9.09
CA VAL A 369 13.55 25.96 10.44
C VAL A 369 12.38 25.91 11.39
N GLY A 370 12.47 25.03 12.39
CA GLY A 370 11.62 25.03 13.58
C GLY A 370 12.45 25.43 14.81
N LEU A 371 11.82 25.49 16.00
CA LEU A 371 12.52 25.98 17.21
C LEU A 371 13.73 25.10 17.60
N ASN A 372 13.63 23.78 17.43
CA ASN A 372 14.67 22.81 17.81
C ASN A 372 15.05 21.85 16.68
N SER A 373 14.61 22.11 15.45
CA SER A 373 14.85 21.21 14.32
C SER A 373 15.08 21.99 13.03
N THR A 374 15.87 21.40 12.14
CA THR A 374 16.11 21.92 10.80
C THR A 374 15.94 20.79 9.81
N TRP A 375 15.10 20.99 8.80
CA TRP A 375 14.82 19.98 7.80
C TRP A 375 15.29 20.45 6.42
N GLN A 376 16.24 19.71 5.86
CA GLN A 376 16.82 20.01 4.55
C GLN A 376 15.91 19.60 3.39
N ASN A 377 16.23 20.06 2.17
CA ASN A 377 15.52 19.74 0.93
C ASN A 377 14.05 20.20 0.96
N ALA A 378 13.82 21.44 1.42
CA ALA A 378 12.50 22.04 1.35
C ALA A 378 12.13 22.34 -0.11
N ARG A 379 10.85 22.18 -0.43
CA ARG A 379 10.25 22.59 -1.69
C ARG A 379 9.72 24.00 -1.46
N SER A 380 10.38 24.98 -2.06
CA SER A 380 10.03 26.39 -1.91
C SER A 380 9.23 26.86 -3.11
N CYS A 381 8.09 27.49 -2.85
CA CYS A 381 7.23 28.11 -3.84
C CYS A 381 7.05 29.58 -3.48
N ALA A 382 7.58 30.48 -4.31
CA ALA A 382 7.46 31.92 -4.13
C ALA A 382 6.40 32.52 -5.05
N PHE A 383 5.64 33.48 -4.54
CA PHE A 383 4.49 34.13 -5.17
C PHE A 383 4.59 35.64 -5.03
N GLN A 384 4.14 36.36 -6.06
CA GLN A 384 3.96 37.82 -6.03
C GLN A 384 2.47 38.14 -5.99
N ILE A 385 2.04 38.96 -5.03
CA ILE A 385 0.62 39.16 -4.72
C ILE A 385 0.32 40.66 -4.58
N GLY A 386 -0.65 41.16 -5.33
CA GLY A 386 -1.28 42.46 -5.03
C GLY A 386 -2.21 42.30 -3.83
N MET A 387 -1.97 43.03 -2.74
CA MET A 387 -2.74 42.88 -1.51
C MET A 387 -4.19 43.32 -1.67
N ASN A 388 -4.48 44.21 -2.62
CA ASN A 388 -5.84 44.60 -2.99
C ASN A 388 -6.74 43.43 -3.44
N ALA A 389 -6.16 42.31 -3.89
CA ALA A 389 -6.90 41.10 -4.24
C ALA A 389 -7.21 40.19 -3.04
N SER A 390 -6.61 40.47 -1.87
CA SER A 390 -6.80 39.72 -0.64
C SER A 390 -8.09 40.12 0.07
N GLY A 391 -8.92 39.13 0.44
CA GLY A 391 -10.06 39.35 1.32
C GLY A 391 -9.68 39.68 2.77
N THR A 392 -8.38 39.71 3.08
CA THR A 392 -7.84 40.09 4.40
C THR A 392 -7.28 41.50 4.43
N TYR A 393 -7.15 42.11 3.26
CA TYR A 393 -6.65 43.47 3.10
C TYR A 393 -7.80 44.47 3.29
N ASN A 394 -7.59 45.47 4.13
CA ASN A 394 -8.54 46.57 4.28
C ASN A 394 -7.81 47.91 4.25
N SER A 395 -8.11 48.73 3.25
CA SER A 395 -7.57 50.09 3.15
C SER A 395 -8.34 51.03 4.07
N THR A 396 -7.63 51.91 4.76
CA THR A 396 -8.21 52.92 5.66
C THR A 396 -7.64 54.30 5.37
N ALA A 397 -8.22 55.35 5.96
CA ALA A 397 -7.75 56.72 5.74
C ALA A 397 -6.32 56.99 6.25
N SER A 398 -5.80 56.18 7.18
CA SER A 398 -4.49 56.37 7.82
C SER A 398 -3.51 55.22 7.58
N GLY A 399 -3.79 54.34 6.62
CA GLY A 399 -2.99 53.15 6.36
C GLY A 399 -3.83 51.96 5.91
N TRP A 400 -3.40 50.75 6.21
CA TRP A 400 -4.10 49.52 5.81
C TRP A 400 -3.90 48.39 6.80
N ASP A 401 -4.87 47.48 6.83
CA ASP A 401 -4.86 46.28 7.67
C ASP A 401 -4.66 45.04 6.81
N VAL A 402 -3.97 44.04 7.36
CA VAL A 402 -3.89 42.70 6.79
C VAL A 402 -4.00 41.65 7.90
N THR A 403 -4.80 40.62 7.65
CA THR A 403 -4.87 39.42 8.51
C THR A 403 -4.26 38.22 7.78
N ILE A 404 -3.30 37.56 8.39
CA ILE A 404 -2.60 36.40 7.83
C ILE A 404 -3.05 35.17 8.61
N TYR A 405 -3.72 34.24 7.95
CA TYR A 405 -4.18 32.98 8.57
C TYR A 405 -3.11 31.88 8.50
N ASP A 406 -3.17 30.91 9.41
CA ASP A 406 -2.34 29.71 9.31
C ASP A 406 -2.61 28.96 7.97
N PRO A 407 -1.60 28.81 7.09
CA PRO A 407 -1.77 28.15 5.80
C PRO A 407 -2.06 26.65 5.91
N TRP A 408 -1.65 26.01 7.02
CA TRP A 408 -1.83 24.59 7.29
C TRP A 408 -3.14 24.27 8.00
N LYS A 409 -3.92 25.28 8.40
CA LYS A 409 -5.19 25.06 9.10
C LYS A 409 -6.16 24.23 8.24
N GLY A 410 -6.59 23.11 8.80
CA GLY A 410 -7.50 22.15 8.14
C GLY A 410 -6.85 21.32 7.03
N GLY A 411 -5.52 21.18 7.02
CA GLY A 411 -4.78 20.22 6.20
C GLY A 411 -4.03 19.18 7.04
N GLU A 412 -3.41 18.20 6.37
CA GLU A 412 -2.53 17.21 7.03
C GLU A 412 -1.11 17.76 7.11
N GLY A 413 -0.71 18.19 8.31
CA GLY A 413 0.59 18.84 8.54
C GLY A 413 0.53 19.95 9.58
N TYR A 414 1.61 20.71 9.71
CA TYR A 414 1.66 21.88 10.60
C TYR A 414 2.72 22.91 10.17
N LEU A 415 2.48 24.15 10.58
CA LEU A 415 3.38 25.29 10.40
C LEU A 415 4.42 25.32 11.52
N ASP A 416 5.70 25.26 11.15
CA ASP A 416 6.84 25.32 12.09
C ASP A 416 7.29 26.76 12.36
N MET A 417 7.18 27.64 11.36
CA MET A 417 7.59 29.03 11.47
C MET A 417 6.80 29.92 10.52
N LEU A 418 6.40 31.09 11.02
CA LEU A 418 5.83 32.18 10.25
C LEU A 418 6.74 33.40 10.41
N THR A 419 7.26 33.90 9.29
CA THR A 419 8.05 35.14 9.25
C THR A 419 7.29 36.17 8.44
N ILE A 420 7.06 37.33 9.03
CA ILE A 420 6.46 38.47 8.34
C ILE A 420 7.46 39.63 8.38
N GLU A 421 7.87 40.09 7.22
CA GLU A 421 8.80 41.18 7.00
C GLU A 421 8.08 42.33 6.29
N TRP A 422 8.59 43.54 6.43
CA TRP A 422 8.07 44.69 5.74
C TRP A 422 9.19 45.64 5.28
N GLU A 423 8.93 46.37 4.20
CA GLU A 423 9.89 47.33 3.65
C GLU A 423 10.28 48.41 4.70
N PRO A 424 11.55 48.84 4.72
CA PRO A 424 12.00 49.91 5.62
C PRO A 424 11.17 51.18 5.46
N GLY A 425 10.74 51.77 6.58
CA GLY A 425 9.92 53.00 6.62
C GLY A 425 8.42 52.77 6.84
N MET A 426 7.94 51.52 6.79
CA MET A 426 6.58 51.18 7.19
C MET A 426 6.47 51.10 8.73
N ASN A 427 5.46 51.75 9.31
CA ASN A 427 5.13 51.65 10.73
C ASN A 427 4.08 50.56 10.94
N VAL A 428 4.52 49.38 11.38
CA VAL A 428 3.67 48.20 11.55
C VAL A 428 3.38 47.95 13.02
N THR A 429 2.11 47.81 13.37
CA THR A 429 1.63 47.39 14.69
C THR A 429 0.99 46.01 14.57
N VAL A 430 1.47 45.04 15.36
CA VAL A 430 0.91 43.68 15.40
C VAL A 430 -0.27 43.65 16.37
N ALA A 431 -1.48 43.48 15.85
CA ALA A 431 -2.70 43.35 16.64
C ALA A 431 -2.98 41.86 16.89
N GLN A 432 -2.65 41.39 18.09
CA GLN A 432 -3.00 40.08 18.67
C GLN A 432 -2.70 38.83 17.80
N PRO A 433 -1.62 38.10 18.08
CA PRO A 433 -1.62 36.66 17.85
C PRO A 433 -2.37 35.99 19.00
N ASP A 434 -3.34 35.13 18.69
CA ASP A 434 -3.92 34.24 19.70
C ASP A 434 -2.81 33.36 20.29
N GLY A 435 -2.31 33.69 21.49
CA GLY A 435 -1.77 32.72 22.45
C GLY A 435 -0.27 32.38 22.49
N LEU A 436 0.61 32.79 21.57
CA LEU A 436 2.02 32.31 21.61
C LEU A 436 3.09 33.37 21.28
N GLY A 437 4.25 33.24 21.94
CA GLY A 437 5.36 34.18 21.93
C GLY A 437 5.98 34.36 20.55
N TYR A 438 5.80 35.54 19.97
CA TYR A 438 6.49 35.98 18.76
C TYR A 438 7.66 36.88 19.14
N ARG A 439 8.71 36.89 18.31
CA ARG A 439 9.78 37.88 18.39
C ARG A 439 9.50 38.96 17.35
N SER A 440 9.46 40.22 17.78
CA SER A 440 9.37 41.37 16.88
C SER A 440 10.63 42.21 16.97
N GLY A 441 11.08 42.73 15.84
CA GLY A 441 12.21 43.63 15.69
C GLY A 441 11.93 44.68 14.62
N ASN A 442 12.89 45.58 14.37
CA ASN A 442 12.76 46.57 13.31
C ASN A 442 12.64 45.88 11.93
N GLY A 443 11.44 45.87 11.36
CA GLY A 443 11.20 45.33 10.01
C GLY A 443 10.76 43.87 9.95
N THR A 444 10.59 43.17 11.09
CA THR A 444 10.28 41.73 11.08
C THR A 444 9.52 41.27 12.31
N MET A 445 8.59 40.34 12.10
CA MET A 445 7.93 39.52 13.10
C MET A 445 8.19 38.05 12.77
N THR A 446 8.53 37.25 13.77
CA THR A 446 8.71 35.81 13.61
C THR A 446 8.03 35.06 14.73
N TRP A 447 7.23 34.07 14.34
CA TRP A 447 6.66 33.07 15.23
C TRP A 447 7.25 31.70 14.87
N THR A 448 7.52 30.88 15.87
CA THR A 448 8.07 29.52 15.73
C THR A 448 7.34 28.57 16.67
N SER A 449 7.05 27.35 16.22
CA SER A 449 6.38 26.31 17.00
C SER A 449 7.37 25.39 17.75
N ASN A 450 6.92 24.78 18.86
CA ASN A 450 7.61 23.66 19.52
C ASN A 450 7.12 22.27 19.03
N GLY A 451 6.05 22.21 18.22
CA GLY A 451 5.47 20.99 17.71
C GLY A 451 4.09 21.17 17.01
N PRO A 452 3.46 20.06 16.61
CA PRO A 452 2.16 20.08 15.93
C PRO A 452 1.06 20.76 16.77
N GLY A 453 0.22 21.57 16.14
CA GLY A 453 -0.97 22.17 16.78
C GLY A 453 -0.74 23.46 17.57
N GLU A 454 0.49 24.00 17.56
CA GLU A 454 0.82 25.27 18.24
C GLU A 454 0.72 26.50 17.33
N ALA A 455 0.36 26.38 16.06
CA ALA A 455 0.32 27.54 15.16
C ALA A 455 -0.75 28.57 15.56
N PRO A 456 -0.42 29.89 15.52
CA PRO A 456 -1.42 30.93 15.73
C PRO A 456 -2.46 30.80 14.64
N THR A 457 -3.75 30.90 14.99
CA THR A 457 -4.81 30.76 13.99
C THR A 457 -4.72 31.87 12.93
N TYR A 458 -4.35 33.08 13.36
CA TYR A 458 -4.07 34.20 12.49
C TYR A 458 -3.18 35.24 13.20
N VAL A 459 -2.62 36.15 12.42
CA VAL A 459 -1.89 37.35 12.85
C VAL A 459 -2.48 38.55 12.13
N SER A 460 -2.89 39.58 12.86
CA SER A 460 -3.35 40.83 12.24
C SER A 460 -2.29 41.93 12.36
N LEU A 461 -2.08 42.67 11.27
CA LEU A 461 -1.12 43.77 11.19
C LEU A 461 -1.86 45.05 10.78
N ARG A 462 -1.64 46.12 11.55
CA ARG A 462 -1.97 47.49 11.19
C ARG A 462 -0.72 48.14 10.61
N ILE A 463 -0.81 48.67 9.40
CA ILE A 463 0.32 49.28 8.72
C ILE A 463 -0.02 50.75 8.49
N THR A 464 0.84 51.62 8.99
CA THR A 464 0.75 53.07 8.85
C THR A 464 2.02 53.58 8.18
N GLY A 465 1.89 54.63 7.39
CA GLY A 465 2.98 55.23 6.61
C GLY A 465 2.63 56.65 6.29
#